data_AF-A0A7S3TZN1-F1
#
_entry.id   AF-A0A7S3TZN1-F1
#
_cell.length_a   1.000
_cell.length_b   1.000
_cell.length_c   1.000
_cell.angle_alpha   90.00
_cell.angle_beta   90.00
_cell.angle_gamma   90.00
#
_symmetry.space_group_name_H-M   'P 1'
#
loop_
_entity.id
_entity.type
_entity.pdbx_description
1 polymer ?
#
loop_
_entity_poly.entity_id
_entity_poly.type
_entity_poly.pdbx_seq_one_letter_code
_entity_poly.pdbx_strand_id
1 'polypeptide(L)'
;PEPGMARCWLFLPAAAALLTTTTPRLRFPRLSAPRAIVKNTASDAFGEDFYALRFDGVRRLYGEAAPERLRSSRVVVVGLGGVGSWAVEALARSGVGALVLVDLDELCISNTNRQIHALASTVGRSKARELERRVAEINPDCAVSVREQWVLAGDASSLLAEEAAVAAERGETLALLDAVDGYREKAAMAVAAIELGLHVVLCGAAGGRSDPTLVRVADLVDVAEDGLLRSVRRELRKKHAFPPGAPQRKGGGQGGGQ
;
A
#
# COMPACT_ATOMS: atom_id res chain seq x y z
N PRO A 1 -7.08 25.32 -27.66
CA PRO A 1 -8.49 25.17 -27.23
C PRO A 1 -8.89 23.68 -27.25
N GLU A 2 -8.97 22.91 -26.17
CA GLU A 2 -9.06 23.07 -24.71
C GLU A 2 -8.54 21.75 -24.07
N PRO A 3 -7.88 21.76 -22.90
CA PRO A 3 -7.38 20.57 -22.20
C PRO A 3 -8.26 20.17 -20.99
N GLY A 4 -8.82 18.95 -21.00
CA GLY A 4 -9.62 18.39 -19.89
C GLY A 4 -8.79 17.67 -18.84
N MET A 5 -8.14 18.43 -17.95
CA MET A 5 -7.42 17.94 -16.77
C MET A 5 -8.37 17.93 -15.56
N ALA A 6 -8.82 16.76 -15.12
CA ALA A 6 -9.55 16.63 -13.86
C ALA A 6 -8.58 16.77 -12.67
N ARG A 7 -8.42 18.01 -12.19
CA ARG A 7 -7.85 18.31 -10.87
C ARG A 7 -8.99 18.33 -9.86
N CYS A 8 -9.08 17.34 -8.99
CA CYS A 8 -9.92 17.45 -7.79
C CYS A 8 -9.14 18.20 -6.71
N TRP A 9 -9.47 19.48 -6.56
CA TRP A 9 -9.19 20.26 -5.35
C TRP A 9 -10.43 20.19 -4.46
N LEU A 10 -10.28 19.86 -3.18
CA LEU A 10 -11.32 20.14 -2.20
C LEU A 10 -10.77 21.12 -1.15
N PHE A 11 -11.51 22.20 -0.97
CA PHE A 11 -11.24 23.34 -0.10
C PHE A 11 -11.54 22.98 1.37
N LEU A 12 -10.63 23.32 2.28
CA LEU A 12 -10.85 23.37 3.73
C LEU A 12 -11.58 24.68 4.11
N PRO A 13 -12.43 24.68 5.16
CA PRO A 13 -12.57 25.84 6.02
C PRO A 13 -11.69 25.66 7.27
N ALA A 14 -10.89 26.69 7.55
CA ALA A 14 -10.18 26.85 8.80
C ALA A 14 -11.15 27.16 9.95
N ALA A 15 -10.93 26.54 11.11
CA ALA A 15 -11.24 27.14 12.40
C ALA A 15 -10.33 26.52 13.49
N ALA A 16 -9.46 27.37 14.02
CA ALA A 16 -8.69 27.14 15.21
C ALA A 16 -9.56 27.34 16.47
N ALA A 17 -9.33 26.54 17.52
CA ALA A 17 -9.24 27.00 18.92
C ALA A 17 -8.96 25.83 19.88
N LEU A 18 -7.77 25.87 20.48
CA LEU A 18 -7.45 25.66 21.89
C LEU A 18 -8.35 24.72 22.71
N LEU A 19 -7.78 23.59 23.17
CA LEU A 19 -7.97 23.12 24.54
C LEU A 19 -6.67 22.52 25.07
N THR A 20 -6.09 23.24 26.02
CA THR A 20 -5.06 22.81 26.95
C THR A 20 -5.66 21.81 27.95
N THR A 21 -5.23 20.55 27.92
CA THR A 21 -5.27 19.69 29.10
C THR A 21 -4.11 18.69 29.05
N THR A 22 -3.31 18.71 30.11
CA THR A 22 -2.22 17.80 30.42
C THR A 22 -2.69 16.34 30.44
N THR A 23 -2.25 15.54 29.47
CA THR A 23 -2.35 14.07 29.52
C THR A 23 -1.02 13.46 29.99
N PRO A 24 -1.07 12.37 30.79
CA PRO A 24 0.13 11.73 31.31
C PRO A 24 0.92 11.10 30.16
N ARG A 25 2.23 11.40 30.10
CA ARG A 25 3.16 10.81 29.13
C ARG A 25 3.21 9.29 29.31
N LEU A 26 2.48 8.56 28.48
CA LEU A 26 2.74 7.14 28.25
C LEU A 26 4.14 7.04 27.63
N ARG A 27 5.08 6.46 28.37
CA ARG A 27 6.41 6.12 27.86
C ARG A 27 6.26 4.94 26.90
N PHE A 28 6.21 5.22 25.61
CA PHE A 28 6.43 4.20 24.60
C PHE A 28 7.86 3.68 24.73
N PRO A 29 8.10 2.36 24.62
CA PRO A 29 9.45 1.85 24.49
C PRO A 29 10.09 2.51 23.27
N ARG A 30 11.34 2.98 23.41
CA ARG A 30 12.09 3.54 22.29
C ARG A 30 12.13 2.48 21.19
N LEU A 31 11.46 2.75 20.06
CA LEU A 31 11.76 2.06 18.81
C LEU A 31 13.28 2.12 18.64
N SER A 32 13.90 0.96 18.40
CA SER A 32 15.32 0.91 18.08
C SER A 32 15.59 1.88 16.94
N ALA A 33 16.67 2.66 17.05
CA ALA A 33 17.06 3.62 16.03
C ALA A 33 16.93 2.98 14.64
N PRO A 34 16.40 3.70 13.63
CA PRO A 34 16.32 3.17 12.28
C PRO A 34 17.70 2.64 11.90
N ARG A 35 17.77 1.35 11.54
CA ARG A 35 19.01 0.76 11.04
C ARG A 35 19.53 1.69 9.96
N ALA A 36 20.79 2.10 10.09
CA ALA A 36 21.44 2.98 9.13
C ALA A 36 21.14 2.47 7.73
N ILE A 37 20.67 3.36 6.85
CA ILE A 37 20.61 3.11 5.41
C ILE A 37 22.00 2.62 5.05
N VAL A 38 22.12 1.36 4.63
CA VAL A 38 23.37 0.83 4.11
C VAL A 38 23.61 1.63 2.84
N LYS A 39 24.42 2.68 2.92
CA LYS A 39 24.89 3.39 1.73
C LYS A 39 25.51 2.35 0.82
N ASN A 40 25.07 2.34 -0.42
CA ASN A 40 25.57 1.44 -1.44
C ASN A 40 27.08 1.71 -1.64
N THR A 41 27.92 0.92 -0.97
CA THR A 41 29.39 1.08 -1.00
C THR A 41 29.96 0.90 -2.40
N ALA A 42 29.20 0.26 -3.30
CA ALA A 42 29.59 0.10 -4.68
C ALA A 42 29.50 1.42 -5.46
N SER A 43 28.42 2.21 -5.33
CA SER A 43 28.28 3.46 -6.10
C SER A 43 29.39 4.44 -5.79
N ASP A 44 29.78 4.52 -4.51
CA ASP A 44 30.88 5.37 -4.05
C ASP A 44 32.25 4.84 -4.54
N ALA A 45 32.40 3.52 -4.73
CA ALA A 45 33.64 2.91 -5.20
C ALA A 45 33.85 3.07 -6.72
N PHE A 46 32.77 3.14 -7.51
CA PHE A 46 32.85 3.25 -8.97
C PHE A 46 32.52 4.66 -9.50
N GLY A 47 32.08 5.58 -8.64
CA GLY A 47 31.66 6.92 -9.05
C GLY A 47 30.41 6.93 -9.93
N GLU A 48 29.61 5.86 -9.89
CA GLU A 48 28.40 5.70 -10.68
C GLU A 48 27.14 5.71 -9.82
N ASP A 49 26.11 6.44 -10.27
CA ASP A 49 24.79 6.37 -9.68
C ASP A 49 24.07 5.09 -10.16
N PHE A 50 24.31 3.98 -9.44
CA PHE A 50 23.67 2.70 -9.74
C PHE A 50 22.14 2.75 -9.64
N TYR A 51 21.57 3.66 -8.86
CA TYR A 51 20.12 3.84 -8.83
C TYR A 51 19.64 4.37 -10.19
N ALA A 52 20.29 5.42 -10.71
CA ALA A 52 19.95 5.96 -12.03
C ALA A 52 20.09 4.91 -13.14
N LEU A 53 21.13 4.07 -13.09
CA LEU A 53 21.31 2.98 -14.06
C LEU A 53 20.21 1.91 -13.97
N ARG A 54 19.84 1.47 -12.76
CA ARG A 54 18.77 0.47 -12.55
C ARG A 54 17.43 0.93 -13.09
N PHE A 55 17.11 2.22 -12.91
CA PHE A 55 15.78 2.77 -13.21
C PHE A 55 15.74 3.67 -14.43
N ASP A 56 16.75 3.62 -15.32
CA ASP A 56 16.74 4.40 -16.56
C ASP A 56 15.53 4.06 -17.45
N GLY A 57 15.05 2.81 -17.42
CA GLY A 57 13.81 2.41 -18.07
C GLY A 57 12.57 3.13 -17.54
N VAL A 58 12.51 3.35 -16.23
CA VAL A 58 11.42 4.10 -15.57
C VAL A 58 11.46 5.57 -15.99
N ARG A 59 12.66 6.16 -16.03
CA ARG A 59 12.88 7.54 -16.54
C ARG A 59 12.38 7.70 -17.98
N ARG A 60 12.77 6.79 -18.87
CA ARG A 60 12.35 6.86 -20.29
C ARG A 60 10.85 6.68 -20.50
N LEU A 61 10.18 5.92 -19.61
CA LEU A 61 8.75 5.66 -19.70
C LEU A 61 7.88 6.76 -19.09
N TYR A 62 8.25 7.24 -17.90
CA TYR A 62 7.43 8.17 -17.10
C TYR A 62 7.98 9.61 -17.06
N GLY A 63 9.11 9.86 -17.72
CA GLY A 63 9.76 11.17 -17.83
C GLY A 63 10.85 11.41 -16.78
N GLU A 64 11.63 12.49 -17.00
CA GLU A 64 12.82 12.84 -16.21
C GLU A 64 12.57 12.98 -14.70
N ALA A 65 11.40 13.50 -14.31
CA ALA A 65 11.07 13.72 -12.91
C ALA A 65 10.58 12.45 -12.18
N ALA A 66 10.28 11.36 -12.89
CA ALA A 66 9.64 10.20 -12.29
C ALA A 66 10.53 9.42 -11.32
N PRO A 67 11.80 9.10 -11.65
CA PRO A 67 12.67 8.36 -10.74
C PRO A 67 12.84 9.08 -9.40
N GLU A 68 13.10 10.40 -9.41
CA GLU A 68 13.29 11.15 -8.17
C GLU A 68 12.02 11.19 -7.31
N ARG A 69 10.84 11.36 -7.93
CA ARG A 69 9.56 11.29 -7.22
C ARG A 69 9.29 9.92 -6.60
N LEU A 70 9.68 8.84 -7.27
CA LEU A 70 9.53 7.48 -6.76
C LEU A 70 10.56 7.21 -5.65
N ARG A 71 11.80 7.68 -5.82
CA ARG A 71 12.85 7.64 -4.80
C ARG A 71 12.45 8.40 -3.54
N SER A 72 11.70 9.50 -3.67
CA SER A 72 11.17 10.27 -2.54
C SER A 72 9.78 9.80 -2.06
N SER A 73 9.41 8.54 -2.31
CA SER A 73 8.11 7.98 -1.90
C SER A 73 8.26 6.82 -0.91
N ARG A 74 7.32 6.77 0.05
CA ARG A 74 7.11 5.66 1.00
C ARG A 74 5.77 5.01 0.69
N VAL A 75 5.76 3.69 0.54
CA VAL A 75 4.52 2.92 0.39
C VAL A 75 4.37 1.90 1.52
N VAL A 76 3.26 2.01 2.25
CA VAL A 76 2.83 1.00 3.22
C VAL A 76 2.02 -0.06 2.49
N VAL A 77 2.52 -1.29 2.46
CA VAL A 77 1.83 -2.43 1.85
C VAL A 77 1.32 -3.34 2.96
N VAL A 78 0.00 -3.44 3.09
CA VAL A 78 -0.65 -4.27 4.11
C VAL A 78 -1.27 -5.50 3.46
N GLY A 79 -0.86 -6.68 3.94
CA GLY A 79 -1.20 -7.96 3.34
C GLY A 79 -0.25 -8.29 2.19
N LEU A 80 0.60 -9.29 2.39
CA LEU A 80 1.67 -9.71 1.49
C LEU A 80 1.34 -11.03 0.80
N GLY A 81 0.05 -11.28 0.59
CA GLY A 81 -0.46 -12.46 -0.12
C GLY A 81 -0.40 -12.32 -1.64
N GLY A 82 -1.38 -12.91 -2.33
CA GLY A 82 -1.40 -13.04 -3.80
C GLY A 82 -1.53 -11.73 -4.59
N VAL A 83 -1.81 -10.60 -3.93
CA VAL A 83 -1.80 -9.27 -4.55
C VAL A 83 -0.59 -8.47 -4.05
N GLY A 84 -0.47 -8.31 -2.73
CA GLY A 84 0.58 -7.49 -2.13
C GLY A 84 1.99 -7.95 -2.47
N SER A 85 2.24 -9.25 -2.62
CA SER A 85 3.58 -9.73 -2.97
C SER A 85 4.06 -9.24 -4.33
N TRP A 86 3.14 -9.20 -5.31
CA TRP A 86 3.44 -8.70 -6.65
C TRP A 86 3.48 -7.18 -6.69
N ALA A 87 2.67 -6.51 -5.85
CA ALA A 87 2.75 -5.07 -5.68
C ALA A 87 4.12 -4.64 -5.13
N VAL A 88 4.62 -5.30 -4.07
CA VAL A 88 5.96 -5.05 -3.52
C VAL A 88 7.04 -5.21 -4.59
N GLU A 89 6.99 -6.30 -5.37
CA GLU A 89 7.91 -6.53 -6.48
C GLU A 89 7.87 -5.38 -7.49
N ALA A 90 6.67 -4.97 -7.91
CA ALA A 90 6.49 -3.89 -8.89
C ALA A 90 6.99 -2.54 -8.36
N LEU A 91 6.72 -2.22 -7.09
CA LEU A 91 7.18 -0.99 -6.44
C LEU A 91 8.71 -0.95 -6.36
N ALA A 92 9.34 -2.05 -5.93
CA ALA A 92 10.81 -2.15 -5.87
C ALA A 92 11.45 -2.01 -7.25
N ARG A 93 10.88 -2.65 -8.27
CA ARG A 93 11.34 -2.55 -9.67
C ARG A 93 11.03 -1.21 -10.33
N SER A 94 10.15 -0.40 -9.74
CA SER A 94 9.86 0.95 -10.20
C SER A 94 10.76 2.01 -9.54
N GLY A 95 11.59 1.62 -8.57
CA GLY A 95 12.50 2.55 -7.89
C GLY A 95 11.86 3.30 -6.73
N VAL A 96 10.77 2.78 -6.13
CA VAL A 96 10.24 3.32 -4.87
C VAL A 96 11.35 3.31 -3.81
N GLY A 97 11.51 4.44 -3.11
CA GLY A 97 12.61 4.62 -2.16
C GLY A 97 12.38 4.02 -0.78
N ALA A 98 11.13 3.86 -0.36
CA ALA A 98 10.82 3.21 0.91
C ALA A 98 9.56 2.32 0.86
N LEU A 99 9.64 1.15 1.48
CA LEU A 99 8.55 0.19 1.62
C LEU A 99 8.35 -0.21 3.08
N VAL A 100 7.10 -0.20 3.54
CA VAL A 100 6.71 -0.73 4.84
C VAL A 100 5.86 -1.97 4.59
N LEU A 101 6.36 -3.14 4.99
CA LEU A 101 5.77 -4.44 4.72
C LEU A 101 5.05 -4.94 5.98
N VAL A 102 3.73 -5.11 5.90
CA VAL A 102 2.91 -5.48 7.05
C VAL A 102 2.17 -6.80 6.78
N ASP A 103 2.62 -7.87 7.43
CA ASP A 103 2.01 -9.20 7.41
C ASP A 103 2.61 -10.05 8.54
N LEU A 104 1.80 -10.88 9.22
CA LEU A 104 2.27 -11.81 10.26
C LEU A 104 2.40 -13.25 9.75
N ASP A 105 1.91 -13.56 8.56
CA ASP A 105 1.87 -14.93 8.07
C ASP A 105 3.24 -15.45 7.64
N GLU A 106 3.35 -16.78 7.73
CA GLU A 106 4.42 -17.55 7.09
C GLU A 106 3.98 -18.08 5.72
N LEU A 107 4.98 -18.41 4.91
CA LEU A 107 4.81 -19.02 3.60
C LEU A 107 4.33 -20.47 3.71
N CYS A 108 3.19 -20.77 3.08
CA CYS A 108 2.66 -22.12 2.94
C CYS A 108 2.86 -22.66 1.52
N ILE A 109 3.00 -23.98 1.36
CA ILE A 109 3.04 -24.65 0.04
C ILE A 109 1.82 -24.27 -0.82
N SER A 110 0.64 -24.09 -0.21
CA SER A 110 -0.58 -23.68 -0.91
C SER A 110 -0.53 -22.26 -1.50
N ASN A 111 0.52 -21.49 -1.23
CA ASN A 111 0.72 -20.14 -1.75
C ASN A 111 1.42 -20.11 -3.12
N THR A 112 2.07 -21.21 -3.53
CA THR A 112 2.87 -21.32 -4.76
C THR A 112 2.12 -20.89 -6.03
N ASN A 113 0.80 -21.08 -6.09
CA ASN A 113 0.02 -20.72 -7.27
C ASN A 113 -0.15 -19.21 -7.51
N ARG A 114 0.18 -18.35 -6.53
CA ARG A 114 -0.18 -16.93 -6.61
C ARG A 114 0.72 -15.95 -5.86
N GLN A 115 1.71 -16.40 -5.08
CA GLN A 115 2.58 -15.51 -4.29
C GLN A 115 4.02 -15.62 -4.77
N ILE A 116 4.65 -14.49 -5.11
CA ILE A 116 5.97 -14.47 -5.78
C ILE A 116 7.10 -15.06 -4.93
N HIS A 117 6.96 -15.01 -3.61
CA HIS A 117 7.97 -15.45 -2.64
C HIS A 117 7.70 -16.89 -2.13
N ALA A 118 6.67 -17.58 -2.64
CA ALA A 118 6.33 -18.95 -2.26
C ALA A 118 7.10 -19.99 -3.11
N LEU A 119 8.36 -20.21 -2.73
CA LEU A 119 9.28 -21.18 -3.34
C LEU A 119 9.48 -22.38 -2.42
N ALA A 120 9.91 -23.52 -2.97
CA ALA A 120 10.19 -24.73 -2.18
C ALA A 120 11.21 -24.46 -1.05
N SER A 121 12.17 -23.56 -1.26
CA SER A 121 13.20 -23.18 -0.30
C SER A 121 12.73 -22.20 0.80
N THR A 122 11.54 -21.59 0.64
CA THR A 122 11.06 -20.50 1.50
C THR A 122 9.82 -20.86 2.32
N VAL A 123 9.26 -22.06 2.16
CA VAL A 123 8.16 -22.57 2.98
C VAL A 123 8.52 -22.51 4.47
N GLY A 124 7.57 -22.04 5.30
CA GLY A 124 7.75 -21.85 6.75
C GLY A 124 8.52 -20.58 7.14
N ARG A 125 8.90 -19.73 6.19
CA ARG A 125 9.51 -18.42 6.48
C ARG A 125 8.44 -17.34 6.50
N SER A 126 8.68 -16.28 7.27
CA SER A 126 7.87 -15.05 7.27
C SER A 126 7.76 -14.46 5.86
N LYS A 127 6.52 -14.17 5.43
CA LYS A 127 6.26 -13.54 4.13
C LYS A 127 6.95 -12.18 4.02
N ALA A 128 6.84 -11.37 5.07
CA ALA A 128 7.39 -10.02 5.09
C ALA A 128 8.92 -10.01 5.02
N ARG A 129 9.58 -10.92 5.75
CA ARG A 129 11.05 -11.03 5.75
C ARG A 129 11.60 -11.58 4.44
N GLU A 130 10.87 -12.47 3.78
CA GLU A 130 11.30 -12.98 2.47
C GLU A 130 11.19 -11.89 1.39
N LEU A 131 10.12 -11.10 1.42
CA LEU A 131 9.99 -9.93 0.54
C LEU A 131 11.02 -8.83 0.86
N GLU A 132 11.35 -8.58 2.14
CA GLU A 132 12.42 -7.65 2.52
C GLU A 132 13.76 -8.02 1.87
N ARG A 133 14.17 -9.29 1.95
CA ARG A 133 15.40 -9.78 1.29
C ARG A 133 15.33 -9.60 -0.23
N ARG A 134 14.20 -9.97 -0.82
CA ARG A 134 13.98 -9.86 -2.26
C ARG A 134 14.06 -8.41 -2.75
N VAL A 135 13.49 -7.46 -2.02
CA VAL A 135 13.58 -6.03 -2.33
C VAL A 135 15.03 -5.56 -2.27
N ALA A 136 15.79 -5.96 -1.25
CA ALA A 136 17.20 -5.58 -1.13
C ALA A 136 18.06 -6.09 -2.31
N GLU A 137 17.73 -7.24 -2.89
CA GLU A 137 18.38 -7.75 -4.10
C GLU A 137 18.01 -6.94 -5.36
N ILE A 138 16.79 -6.39 -5.43
CA ILE A 138 16.30 -5.59 -6.56
C ILE A 138 16.80 -4.15 -6.50
N ASN A 139 16.61 -3.51 -5.36
CA ASN A 139 16.94 -2.12 -5.11
C ASN A 139 17.60 -1.97 -3.72
N PRO A 140 18.94 -2.10 -3.64
CA PRO A 140 19.69 -1.88 -2.40
C PRO A 140 19.49 -0.51 -1.76
N ASP A 141 19.08 0.49 -2.54
CA ASP A 141 18.83 1.86 -2.07
C ASP A 141 17.40 2.03 -1.50
N CYS A 142 16.54 1.01 -1.61
CA CYS A 142 15.20 1.02 -1.01
C CYS A 142 15.27 0.75 0.49
N ALA A 143 14.77 1.69 1.29
CA ALA A 143 14.60 1.50 2.72
C ALA A 143 13.38 0.59 2.99
N VAL A 144 13.60 -0.61 3.50
CA VAL A 144 12.52 -1.55 3.85
C VAL A 144 12.34 -1.61 5.36
N SER A 145 11.10 -1.46 5.82
CA SER A 145 10.67 -1.67 7.20
C SER A 145 9.67 -2.82 7.23
N VAL A 146 9.81 -3.73 8.19
CA VAL A 146 8.92 -4.89 8.35
C VAL A 146 8.17 -4.79 9.67
N ARG A 147 6.85 -4.92 9.61
CA ARG A 147 5.94 -5.00 10.75
C ARG A 147 5.23 -6.35 10.73
N GLU A 148 5.77 -7.31 11.49
CA GLU A 148 5.18 -8.64 11.65
C GLU A 148 4.01 -8.57 12.64
N GLN A 149 2.86 -8.11 12.14
CA GLN A 149 1.63 -7.95 12.93
C GLN A 149 0.38 -8.06 12.03
N TRP A 150 -0.73 -8.45 12.65
CA TRP A 150 -2.04 -8.23 12.05
C TRP A 150 -2.39 -6.75 12.12
N VAL A 151 -3.04 -6.22 11.09
CA VAL A 151 -3.69 -4.90 11.19
C VAL A 151 -5.12 -5.12 11.58
N LEU A 152 -5.41 -4.98 12.88
CA LEU A 152 -6.80 -4.95 13.34
C LEU A 152 -7.39 -3.58 13.06
N ALA A 153 -8.72 -3.51 12.96
CA ALA A 153 -9.42 -2.25 12.69
C ALA A 153 -9.09 -1.13 13.71
N GLY A 154 -8.76 -1.49 14.96
CA GLY A 154 -8.36 -0.52 16.00
C GLY A 154 -6.92 0.01 15.85
N ASP A 155 -6.06 -0.71 15.14
CA ASP A 155 -4.62 -0.41 15.04
C ASP A 155 -4.27 0.33 13.74
N ALA A 156 -5.21 0.43 12.80
CA ALA A 156 -4.97 1.05 11.50
C ALA A 156 -4.53 2.52 11.61
N SER A 157 -5.16 3.29 12.51
CA SER A 157 -4.85 4.71 12.69
C SER A 157 -3.46 4.93 13.28
N SER A 158 -3.08 4.18 14.32
CA SER A 158 -1.75 4.31 14.95
C SER A 158 -0.64 3.90 13.99
N LEU A 159 -0.80 2.78 13.28
CA LEU A 159 0.16 2.31 12.29
C LEU A 159 0.42 3.37 11.21
N LEU A 160 -0.63 3.94 10.62
CA LEU A 160 -0.48 4.92 9.55
C LEU A 160 0.00 6.27 10.07
N ALA A 161 -0.37 6.68 11.28
CA ALA A 161 0.12 7.90 11.90
C ALA A 161 1.63 7.83 12.20
N GLU A 162 2.13 6.67 12.64
CA GLU A 162 3.58 6.46 12.81
C GLU A 162 4.32 6.65 11.47
N GLU A 163 3.87 6.00 10.41
CA GLU A 163 4.52 6.10 9.10
C GLU A 163 4.37 7.49 8.45
N ALA A 164 3.26 8.19 8.73
CA ALA A 164 3.06 9.59 8.32
C ALA A 164 4.04 10.54 9.01
N ALA A 165 4.32 10.33 10.30
CA ALA A 165 5.32 11.12 11.02
C ALA A 165 6.72 10.90 10.43
N VAL A 166 7.10 9.66 10.14
CA VAL A 166 8.38 9.34 9.50
C VAL A 166 8.46 9.95 8.10
N ALA A 167 7.37 9.91 7.32
CA ALA A 167 7.33 10.49 5.99
C ALA A 167 7.48 12.01 6.02
N ALA A 168 6.81 12.68 6.95
CA ALA A 168 6.93 14.12 7.13
C ALA A 168 8.36 14.54 7.52
N GLU A 169 9.00 13.81 8.44
CA GLU A 169 10.39 14.08 8.85
C GLU A 169 11.37 13.94 7.67
N ARG A 170 11.10 12.99 6.77
CA ARG A 170 11.96 12.69 5.61
C ARG A 170 11.59 13.45 4.34
N GLY A 171 10.52 14.24 4.35
CA GLY A 171 10.00 14.91 3.17
C GLY A 171 9.50 13.96 2.08
N GLU A 172 9.03 12.77 2.47
CA GLU A 172 8.58 11.72 1.55
C GLU A 172 7.07 11.79 1.31
N THR A 173 6.64 11.43 0.10
CA THR A 173 5.22 11.21 -0.18
C THR A 173 4.79 9.85 0.35
N LEU A 174 3.74 9.79 1.17
CA LEU A 174 3.22 8.55 1.74
C LEU A 174 1.97 8.05 1.02
N ALA A 175 1.97 6.75 0.69
CA ALA A 175 0.80 6.05 0.16
C ALA A 175 0.55 4.74 0.92
N LEU A 176 -0.73 4.36 0.99
CA LEU A 176 -1.20 3.06 1.44
C LEU A 176 -1.61 2.21 0.22
N LEU A 177 -1.05 1.00 0.14
CA LEU A 177 -1.54 -0.07 -0.70
C LEU A 177 -2.09 -1.18 0.18
N ASP A 178 -3.40 -1.36 0.12
CA ASP A 178 -4.10 -2.33 0.93
C ASP A 178 -4.48 -3.56 0.11
N ALA A 179 -3.86 -4.69 0.47
CA ALA A 179 -4.06 -6.01 -0.10
C ALA A 179 -4.50 -7.05 0.95
N VAL A 180 -5.16 -6.62 2.03
CA VAL A 180 -5.78 -7.54 3.00
C VAL A 180 -7.08 -8.13 2.47
N ASP A 181 -7.45 -9.30 2.99
CA ASP A 181 -8.69 -10.01 2.67
C ASP A 181 -9.84 -9.70 3.65
N GLY A 182 -9.54 -9.11 4.81
CA GLY A 182 -10.51 -8.66 5.81
C GLY A 182 -11.19 -7.32 5.44
N TYR A 183 -12.53 -7.33 5.32
CA TYR A 183 -13.27 -6.12 4.93
C TYR A 183 -13.31 -5.04 6.01
N ARG A 184 -13.17 -5.38 7.30
CA ARG A 184 -13.23 -4.42 8.41
C ARG A 184 -11.93 -3.66 8.53
N GLU A 185 -10.84 -4.39 8.43
CA GLU A 185 -9.45 -3.93 8.44
C GLU A 185 -9.23 -3.00 7.24
N LYS A 186 -9.63 -3.44 6.05
CA LYS A 186 -9.65 -2.63 4.81
C LYS A 186 -10.43 -1.32 4.96
N ALA A 187 -11.63 -1.37 5.52
CA ALA A 187 -12.43 -0.16 5.77
C ALA A 187 -11.75 0.79 6.78
N ALA A 188 -11.21 0.26 7.88
CA ALA A 188 -10.53 1.06 8.89
C ALA A 188 -9.26 1.73 8.35
N MET A 189 -8.44 1.01 7.58
CA MET A 189 -7.26 1.57 6.93
C MET A 189 -7.63 2.65 5.90
N ALA A 190 -8.69 2.45 5.12
CA ALA A 190 -9.15 3.45 4.17
C ALA A 190 -9.54 4.76 4.88
N VAL A 191 -10.30 4.67 5.97
CA VAL A 191 -10.72 5.84 6.77
C VAL A 191 -9.49 6.53 7.36
N ALA A 192 -8.63 5.80 8.06
CA ALA A 192 -7.44 6.36 8.69
C ALA A 192 -6.51 7.05 7.68
N ALA A 193 -6.31 6.44 6.51
CA ALA A 193 -5.48 7.00 5.47
C ALA A 193 -6.08 8.28 4.86
N ILE A 194 -7.41 8.33 4.67
CA ILE A 194 -8.10 9.55 4.20
C ILE A 194 -8.00 10.67 5.25
N GLU A 195 -8.21 10.37 6.53
CA GLU A 195 -8.10 11.34 7.64
C GLU A 195 -6.69 11.92 7.75
N LEU A 196 -5.67 11.12 7.44
CA LEU A 196 -4.27 11.53 7.41
C LEU A 196 -3.84 12.18 6.07
N GLY A 197 -4.74 12.30 5.09
CA GLY A 197 -4.46 12.89 3.79
C GLY A 197 -3.54 12.06 2.90
N LEU A 198 -3.50 10.73 3.09
CA LEU A 198 -2.64 9.82 2.34
C LEU A 198 -3.27 9.42 1.00
N HIS A 199 -2.42 9.08 0.04
CA HIS A 199 -2.88 8.38 -1.17
C HIS A 199 -3.23 6.92 -0.81
N VAL A 200 -4.37 6.43 -1.28
CA VAL A 200 -4.88 5.09 -0.95
C VAL A 200 -5.22 4.31 -2.21
N VAL A 201 -4.75 3.06 -2.26
CA VAL A 201 -5.21 2.04 -3.21
C VAL A 201 -5.77 0.86 -2.42
N LEU A 202 -7.07 0.60 -2.59
CA LEU A 202 -7.73 -0.58 -2.02
C LEU A 202 -7.83 -1.68 -3.08
N CYS A 203 -7.23 -2.83 -2.83
CA CYS A 203 -7.36 -3.97 -3.73
C CYS A 203 -8.66 -4.75 -3.46
N GLY A 204 -9.32 -5.19 -4.53
CA GLY A 204 -10.47 -6.11 -4.46
C GLY A 204 -10.07 -7.57 -4.30
N ALA A 205 -11.06 -8.46 -4.35
CA ALA A 205 -10.85 -9.90 -4.30
C ALA A 205 -10.34 -10.42 -5.66
N ALA A 206 -9.10 -10.91 -5.69
CA ALA A 206 -8.51 -11.51 -6.88
C ALA A 206 -8.84 -13.01 -7.06
N GLY A 207 -9.33 -13.68 -6.00
CA GLY A 207 -9.68 -15.10 -6.04
C GLY A 207 -10.86 -15.40 -6.97
N GLY A 208 -10.82 -16.54 -7.65
CA GLY A 208 -11.91 -16.99 -8.54
C GLY A 208 -12.03 -16.20 -9.85
N ARG A 209 -10.99 -15.46 -10.24
CA ARG A 209 -10.91 -14.71 -11.51
C ARG A 209 -9.85 -15.35 -12.41
N SER A 210 -10.11 -15.37 -13.73
CA SER A 210 -9.21 -15.94 -14.73
C SER A 210 -8.78 -14.95 -15.81
N ASP A 211 -9.56 -13.90 -16.07
CA ASP A 211 -9.28 -12.93 -17.13
C ASP A 211 -8.65 -11.63 -16.57
N PRO A 212 -7.33 -11.43 -16.72
CA PRO A 212 -6.66 -10.22 -16.24
C PRO A 212 -7.04 -8.98 -17.05
N THR A 213 -7.58 -9.12 -18.27
CA THR A 213 -7.97 -7.98 -19.12
C THR A 213 -9.20 -7.24 -18.60
N LEU A 214 -9.88 -7.78 -17.59
CA LEU A 214 -11.03 -7.18 -16.91
C LEU A 214 -10.66 -6.42 -15.62
N VAL A 215 -9.40 -6.42 -15.21
CA VAL A 215 -8.96 -5.63 -14.05
C VAL A 215 -9.11 -4.14 -14.35
N ARG A 216 -9.77 -3.40 -13.46
CA ARG A 216 -10.05 -1.96 -13.60
C ARG A 216 -9.72 -1.23 -12.31
N VAL A 217 -9.39 0.04 -12.44
CA VAL A 217 -9.33 1.02 -11.34
C VAL A 217 -10.59 1.87 -11.43
N ALA A 218 -11.27 2.05 -10.31
CA ALA A 218 -12.46 2.88 -10.19
C ALA A 218 -12.55 3.44 -8.78
N ASP A 219 -13.38 4.48 -8.59
CA ASP A 219 -13.78 4.90 -7.26
C ASP A 219 -14.48 3.74 -6.53
N LEU A 220 -14.25 3.61 -5.23
CA LEU A 220 -14.82 2.53 -4.42
C LEU A 220 -16.35 2.47 -4.54
N VAL A 221 -17.01 3.63 -4.70
CA VAL A 221 -18.45 3.77 -4.89
C VAL A 221 -18.94 3.02 -6.14
N ASP A 222 -18.15 3.02 -7.20
CA ASP A 222 -18.52 2.51 -8.53
C ASP A 222 -18.10 1.05 -8.77
N VAL A 223 -17.29 0.47 -7.88
CA VAL A 223 -16.83 -0.92 -8.04
C VAL A 223 -18.00 -1.92 -8.05
N ALA A 224 -18.14 -2.64 -9.16
CA ALA A 224 -19.12 -3.72 -9.34
C ALA A 224 -18.47 -5.11 -9.19
N GLU A 225 -19.32 -6.13 -9.03
CA GLU A 225 -18.94 -7.54 -9.08
C GLU A 225 -17.84 -8.00 -8.10
N ASP A 226 -17.56 -7.24 -7.04
CA ASP A 226 -16.59 -7.62 -6.01
C ASP A 226 -17.26 -7.76 -4.64
N GLY A 227 -17.26 -8.98 -4.09
CA GLY A 227 -17.90 -9.28 -2.80
C GLY A 227 -17.18 -8.68 -1.58
N LEU A 228 -15.85 -8.56 -1.66
CA LEU A 228 -15.02 -7.97 -0.62
C LEU A 228 -15.28 -6.46 -0.56
N LEU A 229 -15.13 -5.76 -1.68
CA LEU A 229 -15.33 -4.31 -1.75
C LEU A 229 -16.81 -3.92 -1.54
N ARG A 230 -17.77 -4.78 -1.92
CA ARG A 230 -19.17 -4.62 -1.51
C ARG A 230 -19.33 -4.63 0.01
N SER A 231 -18.62 -5.51 0.71
CA SER A 231 -18.66 -5.60 2.18
C SER A 231 -17.97 -4.40 2.83
N VAL A 232 -16.86 -3.91 2.26
CA VAL A 232 -16.19 -2.67 2.66
C VAL A 232 -17.15 -1.48 2.55
N ARG A 233 -17.79 -1.29 1.40
CA ARG A 233 -18.79 -0.22 1.22
C ARG A 233 -19.93 -0.30 2.23
N ARG A 234 -20.42 -1.51 2.54
CA ARG A 234 -21.46 -1.71 3.55
C ARG A 234 -20.98 -1.30 4.94
N GLU A 235 -19.76 -1.66 5.30
CA GLU A 235 -19.14 -1.28 6.58
C GLU A 235 -18.97 0.25 6.68
N LEU A 236 -18.44 0.88 5.62
CA LEU A 236 -18.28 2.33 5.55
C LEU A 236 -19.61 3.08 5.60
N ARG A 237 -20.67 2.58 4.95
CA ARG A 237 -22.02 3.14 5.05
C ARG A 237 -22.57 3.07 6.47
N LYS A 238 -22.31 1.96 7.15
CA LYS A 238 -22.79 1.72 8.51
C LYS A 238 -22.11 2.64 9.53
N LYS A 239 -20.81 2.92 9.37
CA LYS A 239 -19.99 3.58 10.39
C LYS A 239 -19.50 4.99 10.05
N HIS A 240 -19.43 5.35 8.77
CA HIS A 240 -18.72 6.54 8.28
C HIS A 240 -19.50 7.35 7.24
N ALA A 241 -20.84 7.23 7.21
CA ALA A 241 -21.73 7.98 6.31
C ALA A 241 -21.33 7.91 4.81
N PHE A 242 -20.72 6.80 4.39
CA PHE A 242 -20.22 6.62 3.02
C PHE A 242 -21.36 6.70 1.99
N PRO A 243 -21.17 7.38 0.85
CA PRO A 243 -22.26 7.64 -0.08
C PRO A 243 -22.87 6.34 -0.66
N PRO A 244 -24.18 6.35 -0.95
CA PRO A 244 -24.78 5.32 -1.79
C PRO A 244 -24.18 5.44 -3.20
N GLY A 245 -23.80 4.31 -3.79
CA GLY A 245 -23.38 4.27 -5.18
C GLY A 245 -24.58 4.25 -6.11
N ALA A 246 -24.33 4.42 -7.42
CA ALA A 246 -25.37 4.25 -8.42
C ALA A 246 -26.05 2.87 -8.26
N PRO A 247 -27.38 2.78 -8.45
CA PRO A 247 -28.09 1.51 -8.33
C PRO A 247 -27.51 0.50 -9.32
N GLN A 248 -26.81 -0.51 -8.80
CA GLN A 248 -26.31 -1.60 -9.64
C GLN A 248 -27.52 -2.37 -10.16
N ARG A 249 -27.71 -2.39 -11.48
CA ARG A 249 -28.73 -3.24 -12.12
C ARG A 249 -28.53 -4.65 -11.58
N LYS A 250 -29.57 -5.21 -10.94
CA LYS A 250 -29.59 -6.64 -10.61
C LYS A 250 -29.41 -7.37 -11.93
N GLY A 251 -28.25 -7.99 -12.14
CA GLY A 251 -28.04 -8.85 -13.29
C GLY A 251 -29.18 -9.86 -13.30
N GLY A 252 -29.98 -9.85 -14.38
CA GLY A 252 -30.99 -10.87 -14.59
C GLY A 252 -30.28 -12.21 -14.52
N GLY A 253 -30.69 -13.05 -13.57
CA GLY A 253 -30.20 -14.42 -13.52
C GLY A 253 -30.52 -15.07 -14.86
N GLN A 254 -29.50 -15.31 -15.68
CA GLN A 254 -29.61 -16.34 -16.68
C GLN A 254 -29.65 -17.65 -15.90
N GLY A 255 -30.85 -18.21 -15.76
CA GLY A 255 -31.02 -19.60 -15.40
C GLY A 255 -30.26 -20.43 -16.42
N GLY A 256 -29.17 -21.04 -15.97
CA GLY A 256 -28.49 -22.10 -16.73
C GLY A 256 -29.40 -23.32 -16.77
N GLY A 257 -30.26 -23.36 -17.77
CA GLY A 257 -30.89 -24.59 -18.24
C GLY A 257 -30.03 -25.20 -19.33
N GLN A 258 -29.38 -26.31 -18.98
CA GLN A 258 -29.16 -27.57 -19.73
C GLN A 258 -27.90 -28.25 -19.20
#